data_AF-A0A848LLZ3-F1
#
_entry.id   AF-A0A848LLZ3-F1
#
_cell.length_a   1.000
_cell.length_b   1.000
_cell.length_c   1.000
_cell.angle_alpha   90.00
_cell.angle_beta   90.00
_cell.angle_gamma   90.00
#
_symmetry.space_group_name_H-M   'P 1'
#
loop_
_entity.id
_entity.type
_entity.pdbx_description
1 polymer ?
#
loop_
_entity_poly.entity_id
_entity_poly.type
_entity_poly.pdbx_seq_one_letter_code
_entity_poly.pdbx_strand_id
1 'polypeptide(L)'
;MQPMLDSALFDTLDRHGRRRAEGISTLSTLVGPPERALALLTEWVHRQGLSVVVVEGDDPRAIVSAWATALAREKDLAAHAEAFVVLSQPLGGKRELLFRGKTFHERRVLLEGLTPPRSGTATWELCRRILESPALPPPGTLPSTVDEAIQQDPVHTLQALLALVPVGSTPILRVRGGPSDFRVLRTAASLCAEAPALTTVCVLAPESFAEHLRRGESRVLAMLREGQVDVPVEPPAALAATPVNSVAPTLARLQQEGLPEPILARYAEAARSLITARREVEDRARSKEERFLFDLLEHLPSTRGLFALNAPVDVGPGCRPLVVDLLCRELRLAVELDGYFHFREEERFRMDRRKDLALQRAGYWVVRFLSSDVVPRLEEILETLNTLIAARRQERFGPETHHGHR
;
A
#
# COMPACT_ATOMS: atom_id res chain seq x y z
N MET A 1 -22.99 7.57 16.31
CA MET A 1 -22.07 8.72 16.42
C MET A 1 -20.84 8.54 15.53
N GLN A 2 -20.19 7.38 15.58
CA GLN A 2 -19.03 7.02 14.75
C GLN A 2 -19.22 7.10 13.21
N PRO A 3 -20.31 6.60 12.60
CA PRO A 3 -20.52 6.76 11.16
C PRO A 3 -20.72 8.23 10.72
N MET A 4 -21.17 9.11 11.62
CA MET A 4 -21.27 10.55 11.34
C MET A 4 -19.90 11.24 11.40
N LEU A 5 -19.02 10.82 12.32
CA LEU A 5 -17.64 11.30 12.40
C LEU A 5 -16.84 10.88 11.16
N ASP A 6 -16.98 9.62 10.74
CA ASP A 6 -16.28 9.11 9.55
C ASP A 6 -16.78 9.80 8.28
N SER A 7 -18.08 10.08 8.17
CA SER A 7 -18.64 10.90 7.09
C SER A 7 -18.01 12.28 7.01
N ALA A 8 -17.85 12.97 8.15
CA ALA A 8 -17.24 14.31 8.17
C ALA A 8 -15.74 14.29 7.78
N LEU A 9 -15.02 13.21 8.10
CA LEU A 9 -13.64 13.00 7.68
C LEU A 9 -13.55 12.74 6.18
N PHE A 10 -14.45 11.92 5.62
CA PHE A 10 -14.55 11.72 4.17
C PHE A 10 -14.91 13.00 3.43
N ASP A 11 -15.86 13.79 3.94
CA ASP A 11 -16.19 15.11 3.38
C ASP A 11 -14.97 16.04 3.35
N THR A 12 -14.09 15.92 4.35
CA THR A 12 -12.84 16.69 4.40
C THR A 12 -11.84 16.24 3.35
N LEU A 13 -11.67 14.94 3.16
CA LEU A 13 -10.82 14.40 2.09
C LEU A 13 -11.37 14.73 0.70
N ASP A 14 -12.69 14.72 0.52
CA ASP A 14 -13.34 15.12 -0.73
C ASP A 14 -13.19 16.64 -0.98
N ARG A 15 -13.21 17.47 0.07
CA ARG A 15 -12.83 18.90 -0.05
C ARG A 15 -11.37 19.05 -0.48
N HIS A 16 -10.44 18.27 0.05
CA HIS A 16 -9.05 18.28 -0.42
C HIS A 16 -8.94 17.86 -1.89
N GLY A 17 -9.72 16.88 -2.33
CA GLY A 17 -9.82 16.49 -3.74
C GLY A 17 -10.28 17.65 -4.64
N ARG A 18 -11.33 18.38 -4.23
CA ARG A 18 -11.81 19.58 -4.95
C ARG A 18 -10.76 20.68 -5.02
N ARG A 19 -10.08 20.99 -3.91
CA ARG A 19 -8.97 21.96 -3.88
C ARG A 19 -7.87 21.60 -4.88
N ARG A 20 -7.49 20.32 -4.96
CA ARG A 20 -6.50 19.84 -5.95
C ARG A 20 -6.99 20.02 -7.39
N ALA A 21 -8.27 19.77 -7.66
CA ALA A 21 -8.88 20.01 -8.97
C ALA A 21 -8.89 21.50 -9.37
N GLU A 22 -8.97 22.40 -8.38
CA GLU A 22 -8.85 23.86 -8.55
C GLU A 22 -7.40 24.35 -8.67
N GLY A 23 -6.41 23.44 -8.62
CA GLY A 23 -4.99 23.78 -8.71
C GLY A 23 -4.35 24.19 -7.37
N ILE A 24 -5.04 23.99 -6.25
CA ILE A 24 -4.52 24.33 -4.92
C ILE A 24 -3.68 23.17 -4.37
N SER A 25 -2.37 23.41 -4.23
CA SER A 25 -1.43 22.46 -3.63
C SER A 25 -1.88 22.03 -2.23
N THR A 26 -2.26 20.77 -2.09
CA THR A 26 -2.81 20.24 -0.83
C THR A 26 -2.14 18.92 -0.51
N LEU A 27 -1.54 18.81 0.68
CA LEU A 27 -1.02 17.56 1.25
C LEU A 27 -1.99 17.10 2.34
N SER A 28 -2.76 16.05 2.09
CA SER A 28 -3.73 15.57 3.07
C SER A 28 -3.01 14.82 4.19
N THR A 29 -3.05 15.36 5.39
CA THR A 29 -2.29 14.88 6.55
C THR A 29 -3.25 14.32 7.59
N LEU A 30 -3.40 12.99 7.65
CA LEU A 30 -4.23 12.36 8.68
C LEU A 30 -3.42 12.28 9.97
N VAL A 31 -3.87 12.98 11.01
CA VAL A 31 -3.20 13.07 12.31
C VAL A 31 -3.99 12.29 13.34
N GLY A 32 -3.42 11.20 13.87
CA GLY A 32 -4.09 10.35 14.85
C GLY A 32 -3.48 8.95 14.95
N PRO A 33 -4.15 7.99 15.59
CA PRO A 33 -3.67 6.62 15.69
C PRO A 33 -3.46 6.04 14.28
N PRO A 34 -2.24 5.56 13.93
CA PRO A 34 -1.94 5.13 12.56
C PRO A 34 -2.90 4.08 12.02
N GLU A 35 -3.32 3.12 12.86
CA GLU A 35 -4.26 2.07 12.48
C GLU A 35 -5.63 2.62 12.07
N ARG A 36 -6.18 3.58 12.83
CA ARG A 36 -7.46 4.21 12.51
C ARG A 36 -7.36 5.09 11.28
N ALA A 37 -6.29 5.88 11.18
CA ALA A 37 -6.05 6.74 10.03
C ALA A 37 -5.87 5.92 8.73
N LEU A 38 -5.17 4.78 8.80
CA LEU A 38 -5.04 3.87 7.66
C LEU A 38 -6.35 3.20 7.31
N ALA A 39 -7.14 2.74 8.29
CA ALA A 39 -8.46 2.17 8.02
C ALA A 39 -9.40 3.17 7.33
N LEU A 40 -9.43 4.43 7.80
CA LEU A 40 -10.19 5.51 7.16
C LEU A 40 -9.69 5.80 5.75
N LEU A 41 -8.38 5.85 5.55
CA LEU A 41 -7.79 6.06 4.24
C LEU A 41 -8.19 4.93 3.28
N THR A 42 -8.07 3.67 3.70
CA THR A 42 -8.46 2.49 2.91
C THR A 42 -9.94 2.53 2.55
N GLU A 43 -10.82 2.87 3.50
CA GLU A 43 -12.25 2.98 3.24
C GLU A 43 -12.57 4.10 2.24
N TRP A 44 -11.97 5.27 2.42
CA TRP A 44 -12.14 6.40 1.50
C TRP A 44 -11.64 6.05 0.09
N VAL A 45 -10.45 5.46 -0.02
CA VAL A 45 -9.86 5.00 -1.29
C VAL A 45 -10.80 4.00 -1.99
N HIS A 46 -11.31 3.02 -1.23
CA HIS A 46 -12.20 1.99 -1.76
C HIS A 46 -13.50 2.59 -2.32
N ARG A 47 -14.09 3.58 -1.64
CA ARG A 47 -15.28 4.30 -2.12
C ARG A 47 -15.03 5.05 -3.43
N GLN A 48 -13.82 5.53 -3.64
CA GLN A 48 -13.41 6.23 -4.87
C GLN A 48 -13.00 5.26 -5.99
N GLY A 49 -12.86 3.96 -5.69
CA GLY A 49 -12.37 2.97 -6.66
C GLY A 49 -10.92 3.22 -7.10
N LEU A 50 -10.12 3.86 -6.24
CA LEU A 50 -8.72 4.19 -6.50
C LEU A 50 -7.79 3.17 -5.85
N SER A 51 -6.52 3.19 -6.23
CA SER A 51 -5.47 2.46 -5.53
C SER A 51 -4.61 3.40 -4.68
N VAL A 52 -3.81 2.80 -3.79
CA VAL A 52 -2.77 3.51 -3.02
C VAL A 52 -1.41 2.99 -3.42
N VAL A 53 -0.49 3.90 -3.73
CA VAL A 53 0.93 3.63 -3.90
C VAL A 53 1.64 4.09 -2.64
N VAL A 54 2.37 3.17 -2.01
CA VAL A 54 3.18 3.47 -0.83
C VAL A 54 4.63 3.59 -1.29
N VAL A 55 5.24 4.73 -1.01
CA VAL A 55 6.65 4.97 -1.35
C VAL A 55 7.49 5.08 -0.08
N GLU A 56 8.67 4.48 -0.12
CA GLU A 56 9.71 4.60 0.90
C GLU A 56 10.88 5.41 0.31
N GLY A 57 11.42 6.33 1.11
CA GLY A 57 12.50 7.22 0.68
C GLY A 57 12.05 8.59 0.16
N ASP A 58 13.04 9.44 -0.12
CA ASP A 58 12.86 10.87 -0.43
C ASP A 58 13.27 11.26 -1.86
N ASP A 59 13.70 10.30 -2.69
CA ASP A 59 14.08 10.52 -4.09
C ASP A 59 12.84 10.75 -4.98
N PRO A 60 12.68 11.94 -5.60
CA PRO A 60 11.56 12.24 -6.49
C PRO A 60 11.45 11.25 -7.67
N ARG A 61 12.58 10.74 -8.18
CA ARG A 61 12.57 9.81 -9.33
C ARG A 61 11.96 8.48 -8.95
N ALA A 62 12.43 7.88 -7.86
CA ALA A 62 11.85 6.65 -7.32
C ALA A 62 10.35 6.80 -7.01
N ILE A 63 9.97 7.93 -6.39
CA ILE A 63 8.56 8.21 -6.04
C ILE A 63 7.68 8.29 -7.30
N VAL A 64 8.09 9.07 -8.30
CA VAL A 64 7.32 9.25 -9.53
C VAL A 64 7.31 7.95 -10.36
N SER A 65 8.41 7.20 -10.44
CA SER A 65 8.45 5.89 -11.12
C SER A 65 7.52 4.88 -10.47
N ALA A 66 7.48 4.79 -9.13
CA ALA A 66 6.56 3.91 -8.42
C ALA A 66 5.09 4.28 -8.68
N TRP A 67 4.77 5.58 -8.61
CA TRP A 67 3.43 6.09 -8.88
C TRP A 67 3.01 5.86 -10.35
N ALA A 68 3.88 6.17 -11.32
CA ALA A 68 3.60 5.99 -12.74
C ALA A 68 3.44 4.51 -13.10
N THR A 69 4.18 3.62 -12.45
CA THR A 69 4.03 2.16 -12.61
C THR A 69 2.64 1.71 -12.16
N ALA A 70 2.13 2.21 -11.03
CA ALA A 70 0.77 1.91 -10.59
C ALA A 70 -0.28 2.49 -11.55
N LEU A 71 -0.07 3.71 -12.04
CA LEU A 71 -0.95 4.32 -13.03
C LEU A 71 -1.04 3.46 -14.31
N ALA A 72 0.10 2.96 -14.80
CA ALA A 72 0.15 2.09 -15.97
C ALA A 72 -0.52 0.72 -15.76
N ARG A 73 -0.60 0.24 -14.51
CA ARG A 73 -1.35 -0.98 -14.15
C ARG A 73 -2.86 -0.80 -14.26
N GLU A 74 -3.34 0.41 -13.97
CA GLU A 74 -4.77 0.74 -13.93
C GLU A 74 -5.29 1.36 -15.22
N LYS A 75 -4.43 2.05 -15.97
CA LYS A 75 -4.79 2.83 -17.15
C LYS A 75 -3.93 2.43 -18.35
N ASP A 76 -4.58 2.31 -19.50
CA ASP A 76 -3.88 2.15 -20.76
C ASP A 76 -3.31 3.50 -21.22
N LEU A 77 -2.04 3.75 -20.88
CA LEU A 77 -1.36 5.01 -21.20
C LEU A 77 -1.28 5.29 -22.70
N ALA A 78 -1.21 4.26 -23.55
CA ALA A 78 -1.22 4.44 -25.00
C ALA A 78 -2.59 4.90 -25.50
N ALA A 79 -3.67 4.29 -25.01
CA ALA A 79 -5.03 4.69 -25.35
C ALA A 79 -5.34 6.12 -24.86
N HIS A 80 -4.89 6.48 -23.66
CA HIS A 80 -5.02 7.85 -23.16
C HIS A 80 -4.17 8.85 -23.97
N ALA A 81 -2.95 8.48 -24.38
CA ALA A 81 -2.11 9.31 -25.24
C ALA A 81 -2.77 9.57 -26.61
N GLU A 82 -3.35 8.54 -27.20
CA GLU A 82 -4.14 8.64 -28.42
C GLU A 82 -5.33 9.59 -28.23
N ALA A 83 -6.13 9.40 -27.18
CA ALA A 83 -7.26 10.28 -26.87
C ALA A 83 -6.84 11.74 -26.68
N PHE A 84 -5.76 12.00 -25.95
CA PHE A 84 -5.24 13.34 -25.74
C PHE A 84 -4.82 14.01 -27.05
N VAL A 85 -4.08 13.28 -27.90
CA VAL A 85 -3.63 13.78 -29.20
C VAL A 85 -4.80 14.13 -30.12
N VAL A 86 -5.83 13.27 -30.13
CA VAL A 86 -7.06 13.48 -30.91
C VAL A 86 -7.84 14.70 -30.42
N LEU A 87 -8.07 14.80 -29.12
CA LEU A 87 -8.81 15.92 -28.51
C LEU A 87 -8.08 17.26 -28.64
N SER A 88 -6.75 17.22 -28.80
CA SER A 88 -5.92 18.41 -29.01
C SER A 88 -5.99 18.99 -30.43
N GLN A 89 -6.61 18.27 -31.39
CA GLN A 89 -6.68 18.74 -32.77
C GLN A 89 -7.79 19.79 -33.00
N PRO A 90 -7.60 20.74 -33.94
CA PRO A 90 -8.63 21.73 -34.28
C PRO A 90 -9.95 21.09 -34.77
N LEU A 91 -11.08 21.64 -34.32
CA LEU A 91 -12.43 21.27 -34.75
C LEU A 91 -12.56 21.41 -36.28
N GLY A 92 -12.55 20.28 -36.99
CA GLY A 92 -12.66 20.22 -38.46
C GLY A 92 -11.78 19.13 -39.08
N GLY A 93 -10.72 18.70 -38.39
CA GLY A 93 -9.84 17.61 -38.80
C GLY A 93 -10.33 16.22 -38.40
N LYS A 94 -11.59 15.85 -38.69
CA LYS A 94 -12.17 14.53 -38.37
C LYS A 94 -11.60 13.42 -39.26
N ARG A 95 -10.28 13.22 -39.26
CA ARG A 95 -9.73 11.92 -39.64
C ARG A 95 -9.82 11.02 -38.42
N GLU A 96 -10.23 9.77 -38.61
CA GLU A 96 -10.03 8.74 -37.59
C GLU A 96 -8.53 8.56 -37.38
N LEU A 97 -8.00 9.19 -36.34
CA LEU A 97 -6.62 9.06 -35.92
C LEU A 97 -6.51 7.82 -35.03
N LEU A 98 -6.73 6.65 -35.63
CA LEU A 98 -6.60 5.37 -34.98
C LEU A 98 -5.13 4.94 -35.01
N PHE A 99 -4.46 4.90 -33.86
CA PHE A 99 -3.05 4.51 -33.78
C PHE A 99 -2.86 3.01 -33.60
N ARG A 100 -3.81 2.34 -32.93
CA ARG A 100 -3.80 0.88 -32.78
C ARG A 100 -3.92 0.18 -34.13
N GLY A 101 -3.15 -0.90 -34.30
CA GLY A 101 -3.10 -1.68 -35.54
C GLY A 101 -2.24 -1.07 -36.65
N LYS A 102 -1.70 0.15 -36.46
CA LYS A 102 -0.77 0.78 -37.42
C LYS A 102 0.68 0.45 -37.14
N THR A 103 1.44 0.28 -38.20
CA THR A 103 2.90 0.13 -38.14
C THR A 103 3.56 1.37 -37.55
N PHE A 104 4.79 1.24 -37.06
CA PHE A 104 5.57 2.37 -36.56
C PHE A 104 5.65 3.52 -37.58
N HIS A 105 5.88 3.21 -38.85
CA HIS A 105 5.98 4.22 -39.91
C HIS A 105 4.65 4.97 -40.12
N GLU A 106 3.53 4.26 -40.19
CA GLU A 106 2.21 4.88 -40.34
C GLU A 106 1.86 5.77 -39.14
N ARG A 107 2.17 5.34 -37.90
CA ARG A 107 1.96 6.14 -36.69
C ARG A 107 2.79 7.43 -36.74
N ARG A 108 4.05 7.34 -37.18
CA ARG A 108 4.93 8.51 -37.33
C ARG A 108 4.40 9.51 -38.35
N VAL A 109 4.00 9.03 -39.54
CA VAL A 109 3.42 9.87 -40.60
C VAL A 109 2.13 10.56 -40.13
N LEU A 110 1.29 9.85 -39.35
CA LEU A 110 0.11 10.47 -38.75
C LEU A 110 0.47 11.61 -37.81
N LEU A 111 1.40 11.39 -36.88
CA LEU A 111 1.81 12.38 -35.88
C LEU A 111 2.49 13.60 -36.50
N GLU A 112 3.33 13.40 -37.54
CA GLU A 112 3.95 14.48 -38.31
C GLU A 112 2.91 15.43 -38.94
N GLY A 113 1.72 14.91 -39.26
CA GLY A 113 0.61 15.68 -39.83
C GLY A 113 -0.26 16.41 -38.80
N LEU A 114 0.01 16.26 -37.49
CA LEU A 114 -0.81 16.87 -36.44
C LEU A 114 -0.25 18.20 -35.95
N THR A 115 -1.16 19.06 -35.46
CA THR A 115 -0.76 20.35 -34.89
C THR A 115 -0.60 20.21 -33.37
N PRO A 116 0.54 20.63 -32.79
CA PRO A 116 0.71 20.64 -31.34
C PRO A 116 -0.24 21.67 -30.69
N PRO A 117 -0.82 21.37 -29.52
CA PRO A 117 -1.68 22.31 -28.82
C PRO A 117 -0.90 23.51 -28.29
N ARG A 118 -1.58 24.66 -28.14
CA ARG A 118 -0.99 25.89 -27.59
C ARG A 118 -0.64 25.79 -26.11
N SER A 119 -1.30 24.89 -25.38
CA SER A 119 -1.10 24.60 -23.97
C SER A 119 -0.90 23.10 -23.77
N GLY A 120 -0.11 22.71 -22.76
CA GLY A 120 0.17 21.29 -22.51
C GLY A 120 1.16 20.67 -23.50
N THR A 121 2.11 21.47 -24.01
CA THR A 121 3.16 21.02 -24.94
C THR A 121 3.98 19.84 -24.37
N ALA A 122 4.28 19.84 -23.08
CA ALA A 122 4.95 18.72 -22.42
C ALA A 122 4.12 17.43 -22.45
N THR A 123 2.82 17.50 -22.16
CA THR A 123 1.90 16.36 -22.28
C THR A 123 1.82 15.86 -23.72
N TRP A 124 1.74 16.79 -24.68
CA TRP A 124 1.76 16.46 -26.10
C TRP A 124 3.03 15.71 -26.51
N GLU A 125 4.20 16.20 -26.11
CA GLU A 125 5.47 15.55 -26.41
C GLU A 125 5.58 14.16 -25.79
N LEU A 126 5.13 13.99 -24.54
CA LEU A 126 5.09 12.69 -23.89
C LEU A 126 4.16 11.72 -24.64
N CYS A 127 2.95 12.16 -25.00
CA CYS A 127 2.00 11.36 -25.79
C CYS A 127 2.61 10.94 -27.13
N ARG A 128 3.29 11.88 -27.80
CA ARG A 128 3.98 11.60 -29.07
C ARG A 128 5.05 10.52 -28.91
N ARG A 129 5.90 10.61 -27.88
CA ARG A 129 6.92 9.58 -27.60
C ARG A 129 6.32 8.20 -27.31
N ILE A 130 5.20 8.15 -26.57
CA ILE A 130 4.47 6.90 -26.32
C ILE A 130 3.93 6.30 -27.63
N LEU A 131 3.27 7.12 -28.46
CA LEU A 131 2.65 6.65 -29.71
C LEU A 131 3.68 6.35 -30.82
N GLU A 132 4.84 7.02 -30.82
CA GLU A 132 5.99 6.74 -31.71
C GLU A 132 6.85 5.58 -31.21
N SER A 133 6.51 4.90 -30.10
CA SER A 133 7.32 3.77 -29.64
C SER A 133 7.31 2.62 -30.68
N PRO A 134 8.44 1.92 -30.92
CA PRO A 134 8.54 0.87 -31.95
C PRO A 134 7.42 -0.17 -31.87
N ALA A 135 7.10 -0.60 -30.65
CA ALA A 135 5.88 -1.30 -30.30
C ALA A 135 5.03 -0.42 -29.37
N LEU A 136 3.71 -0.43 -29.55
CA LEU A 136 2.82 0.19 -28.57
C LEU A 136 2.95 -0.56 -27.24
N PRO A 137 3.10 0.14 -26.12
CA PRO A 137 3.22 -0.50 -24.82
C PRO A 137 1.94 -1.28 -24.50
N PRO A 138 2.05 -2.52 -24.00
CA PRO A 138 0.88 -3.27 -23.57
C PRO A 138 0.23 -2.60 -22.35
N PRO A 139 -1.10 -2.72 -22.17
CA PRO A 139 -1.75 -2.31 -20.93
C PRO A 139 -1.11 -3.01 -19.74
N GLY A 140 -0.96 -2.31 -18.62
CA GLY A 140 -0.38 -2.87 -17.41
C GLY A 140 1.10 -2.55 -17.19
N THR A 141 1.81 -2.09 -18.23
CA THR A 141 3.25 -1.90 -18.23
C THR A 141 3.63 -0.44 -18.42
N LEU A 142 4.56 0.06 -17.61
CA LEU A 142 5.11 1.40 -17.77
C LEU A 142 5.94 1.46 -19.07
N PRO A 143 5.62 2.36 -20.03
CA PRO A 143 6.41 2.50 -21.25
C PRO A 143 7.83 2.98 -20.92
N SER A 144 8.84 2.40 -21.57
CA SER A 144 10.25 2.80 -21.33
C SER A 144 10.50 4.28 -21.62
N THR A 145 9.80 4.86 -22.59
CA THR A 145 9.85 6.29 -22.91
C THR A 145 9.35 7.17 -21.76
N VAL A 146 8.40 6.68 -20.96
CA VAL A 146 7.93 7.36 -19.75
C VAL A 146 8.96 7.22 -18.65
N ASP A 147 9.51 6.02 -18.44
CA ASP A 147 10.56 5.81 -17.42
C ASP A 147 11.81 6.66 -17.70
N GLU A 148 12.29 6.70 -18.95
CA GLU A 148 13.38 7.57 -19.39
C GLU A 148 13.07 9.06 -19.14
N ALA A 149 11.84 9.50 -19.39
CA ALA A 149 11.42 10.87 -19.12
C ALA A 149 11.41 11.18 -17.62
N ILE A 150 10.98 10.24 -16.77
CA ILE A 150 11.05 10.37 -15.30
C ILE A 150 12.51 10.48 -14.84
N GLN A 151 13.42 9.71 -15.45
CA GLN A 151 14.86 9.82 -15.18
C GLN A 151 15.50 11.10 -15.73
N GLN A 152 14.82 11.88 -16.57
CA GLN A 152 15.33 13.18 -17.01
C GLN A 152 14.77 14.28 -16.12
N ASP A 153 13.44 14.32 -16.01
CA ASP A 153 12.69 15.31 -15.26
C ASP A 153 11.44 14.67 -14.63
N PRO A 154 11.51 14.22 -13.36
CA PRO A 154 10.41 13.51 -12.72
C PRO A 154 9.19 14.42 -12.50
N VAL A 155 9.40 15.71 -12.24
CA VAL A 155 8.30 16.64 -11.90
C VAL A 155 7.52 17.00 -13.16
N HIS A 156 8.22 17.35 -14.25
CA HIS A 156 7.55 17.69 -15.50
C HIS A 156 6.85 16.47 -16.12
N THR A 157 7.46 15.29 -16.00
CA THR A 157 6.83 14.04 -16.45
C THR A 157 5.59 13.69 -15.62
N LEU A 158 5.64 13.91 -14.30
CA LEU A 158 4.47 13.75 -13.43
C LEU A 158 3.31 14.67 -13.84
N GLN A 159 3.59 15.96 -14.08
CA GLN A 159 2.57 16.91 -14.55
C GLN A 159 1.96 16.47 -15.89
N ALA A 160 2.80 16.00 -16.83
CA ALA A 160 2.37 15.50 -18.11
C ALA A 160 1.45 14.28 -17.97
N LEU A 161 1.80 13.31 -17.11
CA LEU A 161 0.99 12.12 -16.83
C LEU A 161 -0.33 12.47 -16.13
N LEU A 162 -0.34 13.42 -15.20
CA LEU A 162 -1.56 13.87 -14.53
C LEU A 162 -2.52 14.57 -15.49
N ALA A 163 -2.01 15.30 -16.48
CA ALA A 163 -2.83 15.94 -17.53
C ALA A 163 -3.41 14.93 -18.54
N LEU A 164 -2.86 13.72 -18.60
CA LEU A 164 -3.26 12.67 -19.54
C LEU A 164 -4.54 11.92 -19.09
N VAL A 165 -4.79 11.91 -17.79
CA VAL A 165 -5.82 11.10 -17.14
C VAL A 165 -6.82 12.02 -16.44
N PRO A 166 -8.13 11.71 -16.40
CA PRO A 166 -9.10 12.56 -15.72
C PRO A 166 -8.73 12.84 -14.27
N VAL A 167 -8.92 14.09 -13.83
CA VAL A 167 -8.64 14.52 -12.46
C VAL A 167 -9.39 13.64 -11.46
N GLY A 168 -8.69 13.18 -10.43
CA GLY A 168 -9.27 12.33 -9.39
C GLY A 168 -9.37 10.85 -9.75
N SER A 169 -8.88 10.42 -10.92
CA SER A 169 -8.89 8.99 -11.33
C SER A 169 -7.52 8.32 -11.32
N THR A 170 -6.55 8.96 -10.65
CA THR A 170 -5.16 8.49 -10.54
C THR A 170 -4.88 7.84 -9.19
N PRO A 171 -3.89 6.94 -9.11
CA PRO A 171 -3.46 6.36 -7.84
C PRO A 171 -3.12 7.42 -6.79
N ILE A 172 -3.45 7.13 -5.54
CA ILE A 172 -3.14 8.00 -4.40
C ILE A 172 -1.70 7.73 -3.96
N LEU A 173 -0.89 8.78 -3.88
CA LEU A 173 0.47 8.68 -3.37
C LEU A 173 0.44 8.77 -1.84
N ARG A 174 0.71 7.67 -1.15
CA ARG A 174 0.90 7.65 0.31
C ARG A 174 2.37 7.72 0.67
N VAL A 175 2.77 8.81 1.31
CA VAL A 175 4.14 8.98 1.83
C VAL A 175 4.22 8.54 3.28
N ARG A 176 5.22 7.72 3.61
CA ARG A 176 5.50 7.29 4.99
C ARG A 176 6.34 8.36 5.69
N GLY A 177 5.74 9.07 6.64
CA GLY A 177 6.43 10.03 7.49
C GLY A 177 6.73 9.43 8.87
N GLY A 178 8.00 9.23 9.20
CA GLY A 178 8.43 8.95 10.57
C GLY A 178 8.71 10.24 11.36
N PRO A 179 8.81 10.19 12.70
CA PRO A 179 9.09 11.38 13.53
C PRO A 179 10.37 12.13 13.12
N SER A 180 11.36 11.41 12.57
CA SER A 180 12.63 11.97 12.11
C SER A 180 12.69 12.27 10.61
N ASP A 181 11.68 11.89 9.80
CA ASP A 181 11.80 11.81 8.35
C ASP A 181 11.20 13.00 7.60
N PHE A 182 11.75 14.18 7.89
CA PHE A 182 11.29 15.44 7.28
C PHE A 182 11.65 15.58 5.80
N ARG A 183 12.63 14.81 5.31
CA ARG A 183 13.05 14.89 3.90
C ARG A 183 11.96 14.36 2.98
N VAL A 184 11.34 13.23 3.34
CA VAL A 184 10.20 12.66 2.60
C VAL A 184 9.04 13.65 2.52
N LEU A 185 8.68 14.30 3.64
CA LEU A 185 7.62 15.30 3.66
C LEU A 185 7.95 16.54 2.83
N ARG A 186 9.22 16.96 2.83
CA ARG A 186 9.68 18.06 1.97
C ARG A 186 9.56 17.70 0.49
N THR A 187 9.97 16.49 0.10
CA THR A 187 9.82 16.00 -1.27
C THR A 187 8.34 15.93 -1.65
N ALA A 188 7.49 15.35 -0.80
CA ALA A 188 6.04 15.27 -1.01
C ALA A 188 5.39 16.65 -1.19
N ALA A 189 5.73 17.60 -0.33
CA ALA A 189 5.26 18.98 -0.42
C ALA A 189 5.73 19.67 -1.71
N SER A 190 6.98 19.42 -2.14
CA SER A 190 7.50 19.91 -3.41
C SER A 190 6.77 19.30 -4.61
N LEU A 191 6.43 18.01 -4.58
CA LEU A 191 5.65 17.38 -5.62
C LEU A 191 4.22 17.94 -5.67
N CYS A 192 3.56 18.13 -4.53
CA CYS A 192 2.23 18.74 -4.46
C CYS A 192 2.21 20.21 -4.92
N ALA A 193 3.32 20.92 -4.68
CA ALA A 193 3.52 22.29 -5.11
C ALA A 193 3.51 22.42 -6.63
N GLU A 194 4.31 21.57 -7.28
CA GLU A 194 4.48 21.58 -8.74
C GLU A 194 3.35 20.84 -9.46
N ALA A 195 2.78 19.80 -8.84
CA ALA A 195 1.70 18.99 -9.39
C ALA A 195 0.48 18.96 -8.45
N PRO A 196 -0.33 20.03 -8.37
CA PRO A 196 -1.47 20.10 -7.46
C PRO A 196 -2.52 19.01 -7.67
N ALA A 197 -2.67 18.50 -8.89
CA ALA A 197 -3.58 17.41 -9.22
C ALA A 197 -3.17 16.06 -8.59
N LEU A 198 -1.92 15.92 -8.12
CA LEU A 198 -1.46 14.71 -7.45
C LEU A 198 -2.16 14.55 -6.11
N THR A 199 -2.93 13.47 -5.95
CA THR A 199 -3.52 13.14 -4.65
C THR A 199 -2.46 12.53 -3.76
N THR A 200 -1.91 13.35 -2.86
CA THR A 200 -0.90 12.93 -1.89
C THR A 200 -1.46 12.92 -0.48
N VAL A 201 -1.22 11.82 0.23
CA VAL A 201 -1.65 11.59 1.60
C VAL A 201 -0.46 11.20 2.48
N CYS A 202 -0.40 11.75 3.69
CA CYS A 202 0.49 11.26 4.73
C CYS A 202 -0.32 10.93 5.99
N VAL A 203 0.15 9.93 6.73
CA VAL A 203 -0.42 9.51 8.02
C VAL A 203 0.65 9.75 9.08
N LEU A 204 0.33 10.54 10.10
CA LEU A 204 1.24 10.91 11.17
C LEU A 204 0.59 10.65 12.53
N ALA A 205 1.36 10.10 13.46
CA ALA A 205 0.98 10.10 14.87
C ALA A 205 0.96 11.55 15.40
N PRO A 206 0.10 11.88 16.39
CA PRO A 206 0.03 13.22 16.95
C PRO A 206 1.38 13.75 17.44
N GLU A 207 2.22 12.89 18.00
CA GLU A 207 3.55 13.23 18.51
C GLU A 207 4.50 13.62 17.37
N SER A 208 4.51 12.83 16.29
CA SER A 208 5.31 13.09 15.08
C SER A 208 4.86 14.38 14.39
N PHE A 209 3.55 14.62 14.31
CA PHE A 209 3.00 15.86 13.76
C PHE A 209 3.43 17.07 14.58
N ALA A 210 3.30 16.99 15.91
CA ALA A 210 3.77 18.04 16.82
C ALA A 210 5.28 18.28 16.72
N GLU A 211 6.08 17.23 16.55
CA GLU A 211 7.53 17.36 16.34
C GLU A 211 7.87 18.11 15.06
N HIS A 212 7.15 17.84 13.97
CA HIS A 212 7.32 18.58 12.74
C HIS A 212 6.91 20.04 12.88
N LEU A 213 5.81 20.34 13.56
CA LEU A 213 5.36 21.71 13.80
C LEU A 213 6.31 22.55 14.69
N ARG A 214 7.15 21.91 15.52
CA ARG A 214 8.18 22.60 16.31
C ARG A 214 9.38 23.05 15.47
N ARG A 215 9.49 22.62 14.21
CA ARG A 215 10.52 23.09 13.28
C ARG A 215 10.18 24.53 12.86
N GLY A 216 11.18 25.29 12.40
CA GLY A 216 10.97 26.66 11.94
C GLY A 216 9.95 26.74 10.80
N GLU A 217 9.29 27.89 10.67
CA GLU A 217 8.26 28.14 9.65
C GLU A 217 8.77 27.81 8.25
N SER A 218 8.01 27.02 7.51
CA SER A 218 8.33 26.60 6.15
C SER A 218 7.07 26.23 5.38
N ARG A 219 7.16 26.21 4.04
CA ARG A 219 6.06 25.79 3.16
C ARG A 219 5.51 24.41 3.52
N VAL A 220 6.38 23.49 3.96
CA VAL A 220 5.98 22.15 4.40
C VAL A 220 5.03 22.23 5.60
N LEU A 221 5.35 23.06 6.60
CA LEU A 221 4.49 23.22 7.78
C LEU A 221 3.15 23.89 7.46
N ALA A 222 3.16 24.88 6.57
CA ALA A 222 1.91 25.48 6.08
C ALA A 222 1.01 24.43 5.43
N MET A 223 1.57 23.59 4.55
CA MET A 223 0.81 22.51 3.90
C MET A 223 0.33 21.44 4.88
N LEU A 224 1.14 21.07 5.86
CA LEU A 224 0.76 20.13 6.93
C LEU A 224 -0.40 20.66 7.78
N ARG A 225 -0.36 21.96 8.14
CA ARG A 225 -1.43 22.62 8.93
C ARG A 225 -2.72 22.76 8.12
N GLU A 226 -2.62 23.23 6.88
CA GLU A 226 -3.79 23.44 6.02
C GLU A 226 -4.46 22.13 5.59
N GLY A 227 -3.67 21.07 5.41
CA GLY A 227 -4.16 19.76 5.00
C GLY A 227 -4.44 18.80 6.15
N GLN A 228 -4.38 19.27 7.40
CA GLN A 228 -4.61 18.46 8.59
C GLN A 228 -6.03 17.90 8.63
N VAL A 229 -6.14 16.60 8.88
CA VAL A 229 -7.37 15.88 9.14
C VAL A 229 -7.19 15.16 10.47
N ASP A 230 -7.80 15.70 11.51
CA ASP A 230 -7.75 15.11 12.85
C ASP A 230 -8.56 13.82 12.88
N VAL A 231 -7.85 12.71 13.03
CA VAL A 231 -8.45 11.40 13.25
C VAL A 231 -8.62 11.24 14.75
N PRO A 232 -9.86 11.25 15.27
CA PRO A 232 -10.09 11.19 16.71
C PRO A 232 -9.44 9.94 17.28
N VAL A 233 -8.69 10.12 18.37
CA VAL A 233 -8.30 9.02 19.23
C VAL A 233 -9.59 8.49 19.82
N GLU A 234 -9.98 7.27 19.45
CA GLU A 234 -11.05 6.61 20.21
C GLU A 234 -10.60 6.57 21.67
N PRO A 235 -11.40 7.06 22.64
CA PRO A 235 -11.16 6.68 24.02
C PRO A 235 -11.08 5.15 24.04
N PRO A 236 -10.23 4.51 24.86
CA PRO A 236 -10.17 3.06 24.91
C PRO A 236 -11.57 2.56 25.27
N ALA A 237 -12.34 2.24 24.25
CA ALA A 237 -13.69 1.76 24.40
C ALA A 237 -13.52 0.43 25.08
N ALA A 238 -14.19 0.26 26.22
CA ALA A 238 -14.37 -1.06 26.78
C ALA A 238 -14.97 -1.94 25.67
N LEU A 239 -14.14 -2.81 25.07
CA LEU A 239 -14.51 -3.89 24.16
C LEU A 239 -15.74 -3.56 23.29
N ALA A 240 -15.65 -2.51 22.47
CA ALA A 240 -16.57 -2.38 21.35
C ALA A 240 -15.99 -3.22 20.21
N ALA A 241 -16.60 -4.38 19.98
CA ALA A 241 -16.24 -5.31 18.93
C ALA A 241 -16.00 -4.60 17.59
N THR A 242 -14.87 -4.91 16.96
CA THR A 242 -14.51 -4.51 15.59
C THR A 242 -15.71 -4.78 14.66
N PRO A 243 -16.13 -3.83 13.79
CA PRO A 243 -17.37 -3.99 13.05
C PRO A 243 -17.28 -5.19 12.10
N VAL A 244 -18.29 -6.07 12.19
CA VAL A 244 -18.52 -7.33 11.47
C VAL A 244 -18.58 -7.19 9.93
N ASN A 245 -18.38 -5.98 9.38
CA ASN A 245 -18.47 -5.69 7.96
C ASN A 245 -17.28 -6.19 7.12
N SER A 246 -16.15 -6.58 7.72
CA SER A 246 -15.01 -7.17 6.98
C SER A 246 -15.10 -8.69 6.81
N VAL A 247 -15.97 -9.38 7.55
CA VAL A 247 -16.01 -10.86 7.59
C VAL A 247 -16.81 -11.45 6.43
N ALA A 248 -17.93 -10.81 6.05
CA ALA A 248 -18.80 -11.29 4.98
C ALA A 248 -18.14 -11.36 3.58
N PRO A 249 -17.43 -10.32 3.10
CA PRO A 249 -16.77 -10.39 1.80
C PRO A 249 -15.62 -11.41 1.77
N THR A 250 -14.85 -11.54 2.85
CA THR A 250 -13.78 -12.54 2.96
C THR A 250 -14.34 -13.96 2.99
N LEU A 251 -15.41 -14.22 3.76
CA LEU A 251 -16.09 -15.52 3.76
C LEU A 251 -16.62 -15.89 2.37
N ALA A 252 -17.26 -14.96 1.66
CA ALA A 252 -17.79 -15.17 0.31
C ALA A 252 -16.69 -15.47 -0.71
N ARG A 253 -15.52 -14.82 -0.59
CA ARG A 253 -14.35 -15.11 -1.42
C ARG A 253 -13.74 -16.48 -1.12
N LEU A 254 -13.54 -16.82 0.16
CA LEU A 254 -13.01 -18.12 0.56
C LEU A 254 -13.92 -19.28 0.09
N GLN A 255 -15.23 -19.05 0.03
CA GLN A 255 -16.20 -19.96 -0.57
C GLN A 255 -16.04 -20.09 -2.10
N GLN A 256 -15.84 -18.97 -2.81
CA GLN A 256 -15.58 -18.97 -4.26
C GLN A 256 -14.24 -19.61 -4.63
N GLU A 257 -13.23 -19.51 -3.75
CA GLU A 257 -11.93 -20.18 -3.89
C GLU A 257 -11.99 -21.70 -3.57
N GLY A 258 -13.16 -22.22 -3.19
CA GLY A 258 -13.42 -23.65 -3.03
C GLY A 258 -12.85 -24.26 -1.74
N LEU A 259 -12.65 -23.46 -0.69
CA LEU A 259 -12.14 -23.97 0.58
C LEU A 259 -13.13 -24.92 1.27
N PRO A 260 -12.65 -25.98 1.96
CA PRO A 260 -13.50 -26.93 2.66
C PRO A 260 -14.38 -26.29 3.74
N GLU A 261 -15.64 -26.74 3.83
CA GLU A 261 -16.64 -26.30 4.82
C GLU A 261 -16.12 -26.27 6.29
N PRO A 262 -15.27 -27.21 6.75
CA PRO A 262 -14.72 -27.15 8.11
C PRO A 262 -13.81 -25.95 8.40
N ILE A 263 -13.23 -25.32 7.37
CA ILE A 263 -12.39 -24.12 7.50
C ILE A 263 -13.26 -22.88 7.52
N LEU A 264 -14.25 -22.82 6.63
CA LEU A 264 -15.25 -21.75 6.57
C LEU A 264 -16.05 -21.67 7.87
N ALA A 265 -16.44 -22.82 8.42
CA ALA A 265 -17.12 -22.91 9.71
C ALA A 265 -16.27 -22.37 10.87
N ARG A 266 -14.95 -22.65 10.85
CA ARG A 266 -14.01 -22.15 11.86
C ARG A 266 -13.74 -20.66 11.72
N TYR A 267 -13.67 -20.12 10.51
CA TYR A 267 -13.61 -18.68 10.27
C TYR A 267 -14.86 -17.98 10.83
N ALA A 268 -16.05 -18.51 10.55
CA ALA A 268 -17.31 -17.99 11.08
C ALA A 268 -17.41 -18.12 12.61
N GLU A 269 -16.85 -19.16 13.21
CA GLU A 269 -16.77 -19.33 14.67
C GLU A 269 -15.76 -18.37 15.32
N ALA A 270 -14.58 -18.17 14.73
CA ALA A 270 -13.59 -17.20 15.20
C ALA A 270 -14.14 -15.77 15.12
N ALA A 271 -14.79 -15.42 14.00
CA ALA A 271 -15.50 -14.16 13.83
C ALA A 271 -16.60 -13.94 14.88
N ARG A 272 -17.34 -14.99 15.25
CA ARG A 272 -18.35 -14.93 16.33
C ARG A 272 -17.72 -14.82 17.72
N SER A 273 -16.57 -15.46 17.95
CA SER A 273 -15.88 -15.45 19.25
C SER A 273 -15.30 -14.07 19.57
N LEU A 274 -14.80 -13.35 18.57
CA LEU A 274 -14.36 -11.95 18.67
C LEU A 274 -15.45 -11.00 19.19
N ILE A 275 -16.72 -11.30 18.92
CA ILE A 275 -17.87 -10.49 19.37
C ILE A 275 -18.15 -10.69 20.87
N THR A 276 -17.68 -11.78 21.47
CA THR A 276 -18.12 -12.23 22.80
C THR A 276 -17.06 -12.20 23.92
N ALA A 277 -15.85 -11.68 23.69
CA ALA A 277 -14.73 -11.99 24.58
C ALA A 277 -14.68 -11.23 25.93
N ARG A 278 -14.52 -12.03 27.02
CA ARG A 278 -14.12 -11.66 28.40
C ARG A 278 -12.97 -12.59 28.80
N ARG A 279 -11.79 -12.06 29.15
CA ARG A 279 -10.56 -12.69 29.71
C ARG A 279 -10.30 -14.22 29.58
N GLU A 280 -11.11 -15.13 30.14
CA GLU A 280 -10.91 -16.60 29.95
C GLU A 280 -11.20 -17.08 28.51
N VAL A 281 -11.97 -16.30 27.75
CA VAL A 281 -12.27 -16.55 26.34
C VAL A 281 -11.06 -16.22 25.45
N GLU A 282 -10.15 -15.34 25.88
CA GLU A 282 -9.07 -14.80 25.03
C GLU A 282 -7.94 -15.80 24.77
N ASP A 283 -7.51 -16.57 25.76
CA ASP A 283 -6.49 -17.62 25.54
C ASP A 283 -7.03 -18.74 24.64
N ARG A 284 -8.32 -19.09 24.83
CA ARG A 284 -9.01 -20.05 23.95
C ARG A 284 -9.24 -19.49 22.55
N ALA A 285 -9.53 -18.20 22.43
CA ALA A 285 -9.63 -17.51 21.15
C ALA A 285 -8.27 -17.58 20.44
N ARG A 286 -7.20 -17.13 21.10
CA ARG A 286 -5.84 -17.14 20.55
C ARG A 286 -5.47 -18.50 19.96
N SER A 287 -5.68 -19.59 20.69
CA SER A 287 -5.44 -20.94 20.17
C SER A 287 -6.34 -21.34 18.99
N LYS A 288 -7.57 -20.82 18.90
CA LYS A 288 -8.45 -21.00 17.73
C LYS A 288 -7.96 -20.18 16.54
N GLU A 289 -7.51 -18.96 16.74
CA GLU A 289 -6.97 -18.11 15.67
C GLU A 289 -5.65 -18.67 15.12
N GLU A 290 -4.75 -19.16 15.98
CA GLU A 290 -3.54 -19.90 15.59
C GLU A 290 -3.87 -21.11 14.72
N ARG A 291 -4.83 -21.94 15.18
CA ARG A 291 -5.27 -23.13 14.46
C ARG A 291 -5.92 -22.79 13.12
N PHE A 292 -6.75 -21.74 13.09
CA PHE A 292 -7.41 -21.28 11.88
C PHE A 292 -6.39 -20.80 10.83
N LEU A 293 -5.46 -19.92 11.21
CA LEU A 293 -4.45 -19.41 10.29
C LEU A 293 -3.57 -20.55 9.78
N PHE A 294 -3.17 -21.48 10.65
CA PHE A 294 -2.45 -22.69 10.24
C PHE A 294 -3.20 -23.51 9.19
N ASP A 295 -4.45 -23.86 9.47
CA ASP A 295 -5.25 -24.69 8.56
C ASP A 295 -5.46 -23.98 7.23
N LEU A 296 -5.69 -22.66 7.21
CA LEU A 296 -5.79 -21.90 5.97
C LEU A 296 -4.48 -21.96 5.16
N LEU A 297 -3.33 -21.73 5.80
CA LEU A 297 -2.03 -21.80 5.15
C LEU A 297 -1.71 -23.20 4.59
N GLU A 298 -2.18 -24.27 5.25
CA GLU A 298 -2.07 -25.64 4.74
C GLU A 298 -2.92 -25.91 3.49
N HIS A 299 -4.02 -25.19 3.31
CA HIS A 299 -4.91 -25.35 2.16
C HIS A 299 -4.53 -24.47 0.97
N LEU A 300 -3.81 -23.37 1.20
CA LEU A 300 -3.33 -22.49 0.12
C LEU A 300 -2.13 -23.13 -0.61
N PRO A 301 -2.15 -23.19 -1.97
CA PRO A 301 -1.07 -23.81 -2.74
C PRO A 301 0.32 -23.21 -2.51
N SER A 302 0.41 -21.91 -2.23
CA SER A 302 1.69 -21.20 -2.05
C SER A 302 2.36 -21.50 -0.71
N THR A 303 1.61 -21.94 0.30
CA THR A 303 2.06 -22.07 1.70
C THR A 303 1.90 -23.46 2.29
N ARG A 304 1.25 -24.38 1.56
CA ARG A 304 1.03 -25.77 1.98
C ARG A 304 2.31 -26.47 2.39
N GLY A 305 2.33 -27.04 3.59
CA GLY A 305 3.45 -27.80 4.14
C GLY A 305 4.63 -26.95 4.62
N LEU A 306 4.55 -25.62 4.54
CA LEU A 306 5.67 -24.75 4.93
C LEU A 306 5.73 -24.49 6.44
N PHE A 307 4.58 -24.47 7.12
CA PHE A 307 4.49 -24.08 8.53
C PHE A 307 4.18 -25.27 9.42
N ALA A 308 4.68 -25.23 10.65
CA ALA A 308 4.31 -26.14 11.72
C ALA A 308 3.73 -25.35 12.90
N LEU A 309 2.57 -25.76 13.38
CA LEU A 309 1.88 -25.14 14.51
C LEU A 309 2.55 -25.50 15.85
N ASN A 310 2.75 -24.51 16.72
CA ASN A 310 3.29 -24.64 18.09
C ASN A 310 4.60 -25.44 18.13
N ALA A 311 5.55 -25.07 17.28
CA ALA A 311 6.76 -25.83 17.07
C ALA A 311 7.93 -25.30 17.91
N PRO A 312 8.74 -26.18 18.53
CA PRO A 312 9.91 -25.77 19.27
C PRO A 312 11.07 -25.38 18.35
N VAL A 313 11.81 -24.35 18.76
CA VAL A 313 13.06 -23.86 18.18
C VAL A 313 14.15 -23.98 19.22
N ASP A 314 15.23 -24.68 18.88
CA ASP A 314 16.45 -24.67 19.67
C ASP A 314 17.22 -23.37 19.42
N VAL A 315 17.51 -22.64 20.49
CA VAL A 315 18.21 -21.33 20.46
C VAL A 315 19.61 -21.41 21.06
N GLY A 316 20.13 -22.61 21.29
CA GLY A 316 21.52 -22.84 21.67
C GLY A 316 21.70 -23.66 22.95
N PRO A 317 22.93 -24.14 23.19
CA PRO A 317 23.23 -25.05 24.29
C PRO A 317 22.97 -24.40 25.66
N GLY A 318 22.18 -25.09 26.50
CA GLY A 318 21.82 -24.65 27.86
C GLY A 318 20.54 -23.81 27.95
N CYS A 319 19.93 -23.43 26.83
CA CYS A 319 18.64 -22.73 26.80
C CYS A 319 17.48 -23.72 26.66
N ARG A 320 16.33 -23.41 27.28
CA ARG A 320 15.10 -24.17 27.00
C ARG A 320 14.62 -23.85 25.57
N PRO A 321 14.13 -24.84 24.81
CA PRO A 321 13.55 -24.59 23.48
C PRO A 321 12.41 -23.57 23.56
N LEU A 322 12.39 -22.62 22.63
CA LEU A 322 11.32 -21.64 22.51
C LEU A 322 10.23 -22.20 21.59
N VAL A 323 8.97 -22.14 22.03
CA VAL A 323 7.84 -22.54 21.19
C VAL A 323 7.38 -21.33 20.38
N VAL A 324 7.23 -21.52 19.06
CA VAL A 324 6.74 -20.52 18.12
C VAL A 324 5.38 -20.97 17.58
N ASP A 325 4.43 -20.04 17.49
CA ASP A 325 3.03 -20.34 17.12
C ASP A 325 2.93 -20.93 15.71
N LEU A 326 3.56 -20.31 14.69
CA LEU A 326 3.73 -20.93 13.36
C LEU A 326 5.19 -20.82 12.91
N LEU A 327 5.82 -21.97 12.68
CA LEU A 327 7.24 -22.06 12.35
C LEU A 327 7.46 -22.62 10.95
N CYS A 328 8.15 -21.87 10.10
CA CYS A 328 8.71 -22.39 8.86
C CYS A 328 10.22 -22.60 9.03
N ARG A 329 10.64 -23.84 9.24
CA ARG A 329 12.07 -24.20 9.42
C ARG A 329 12.86 -24.02 8.13
N GLU A 330 12.27 -24.39 7.00
CA GLU A 330 12.90 -24.32 5.68
C GLU A 330 13.28 -22.90 5.27
N LEU A 331 12.48 -21.90 5.66
CA LEU A 331 12.74 -20.49 5.34
C LEU A 331 13.24 -19.68 6.54
N ARG A 332 13.42 -20.33 7.71
CA ARG A 332 13.70 -19.69 9.00
C ARG A 332 12.77 -18.48 9.24
N LEU A 333 11.46 -18.72 9.17
CA LEU A 333 10.43 -17.76 9.54
C LEU A 333 9.72 -18.23 10.81
N ALA A 334 9.57 -17.32 11.77
CA ALA A 334 8.84 -17.51 13.01
C ALA A 334 7.70 -16.50 13.07
N VAL A 335 6.46 -16.98 13.17
CA VAL A 335 5.25 -16.15 13.27
C VAL A 335 4.64 -16.35 14.66
N GLU A 336 4.41 -15.25 15.36
CA GLU A 336 3.77 -15.24 16.69
C GLU A 336 2.42 -14.52 16.60
N LEU A 337 1.41 -15.06 17.30
CA LEU A 337 0.09 -14.44 17.41
C LEU A 337 -0.13 -13.95 18.84
N ASP A 338 0.04 -12.65 19.04
CA ASP A 338 -0.04 -12.02 20.35
C ASP A 338 -1.48 -11.68 20.73
N GLY A 339 -1.91 -12.13 21.89
CA GLY A 339 -3.13 -11.65 22.54
C GLY A 339 -2.98 -10.20 23.00
N TYR A 340 -4.07 -9.44 22.94
CA TYR A 340 -4.16 -7.99 23.25
C TYR A 340 -3.61 -7.59 24.65
N PHE A 341 -3.58 -8.51 25.62
CA PHE A 341 -3.12 -8.23 26.98
C PHE A 341 -1.61 -8.41 27.22
N HIS A 342 -0.82 -8.83 26.23
CA HIS A 342 0.63 -8.97 26.41
C HIS A 342 1.38 -7.63 26.57
N PHE A 343 0.73 -6.51 26.22
CA PHE A 343 1.35 -5.17 26.27
C PHE A 343 1.13 -4.41 27.59
N ARG A 344 0.39 -4.97 28.56
CA ARG A 344 0.04 -4.27 29.82
C ARG A 344 0.95 -4.57 31.01
N GLU A 345 1.85 -5.54 30.89
CA GLU A 345 2.80 -5.93 31.93
C GLU A 345 4.23 -5.79 31.40
N GLU A 346 5.02 -4.87 31.95
CA GLU A 346 6.38 -4.58 31.46
C GLU A 346 7.29 -5.82 31.44
N GLU A 347 7.05 -6.78 32.34
CA GLU A 347 7.81 -8.03 32.39
C GLU A 347 7.51 -8.95 31.19
N ARG A 348 6.25 -9.02 30.73
CA ARG A 348 5.87 -9.76 29.52
C ARG A 348 6.50 -9.16 28.27
N PHE A 349 6.44 -7.84 28.13
CA PHE A 349 7.11 -7.13 27.04
C PHE A 349 8.63 -7.42 27.01
N ARG A 350 9.29 -7.41 28.18
CA ARG A 350 10.72 -7.75 28.29
C ARG A 350 10.98 -9.22 27.92
N MET A 351 10.11 -10.15 28.31
CA MET A 351 10.22 -11.56 27.92
C MET A 351 10.04 -11.76 26.41
N ASP A 352 9.07 -11.09 25.81
CA ASP A 352 8.80 -11.12 24.37
C ASP A 352 9.98 -10.59 23.56
N ARG A 353 10.57 -9.46 23.98
CA ARG A 353 11.77 -8.93 23.33
C ARG A 353 12.99 -9.84 23.46
N ARG A 354 13.13 -10.57 24.57
CA ARG A 354 14.18 -11.60 24.74
C ARG A 354 13.92 -12.81 23.83
N LYS A 355 12.66 -13.22 23.68
CA LYS A 355 12.24 -14.29 22.76
C LYS A 355 12.60 -13.92 21.32
N ASP A 356 12.24 -12.72 20.88
CA ASP A 356 12.54 -12.21 19.55
C ASP A 356 14.05 -12.21 19.28
N LEU A 357 14.84 -11.68 20.22
CA LEU A 357 16.30 -11.63 20.09
C LEU A 357 16.92 -13.03 20.01
N ALA A 358 16.43 -13.99 20.80
CA ALA A 358 16.91 -15.37 20.78
C ALA A 358 16.60 -16.06 19.45
N LEU A 359 15.38 -15.89 18.93
CA LEU A 359 14.97 -16.42 17.61
C LEU A 359 15.78 -15.78 16.48
N GLN A 360 16.00 -14.47 16.52
CA GLN A 360 16.82 -13.75 15.55
C GLN A 360 18.28 -14.21 15.57
N ARG A 361 18.86 -14.42 16.77
CA ARG A 361 20.22 -15.00 16.91
C ARG A 361 20.31 -16.43 16.38
N ALA A 362 19.23 -17.21 16.47
CA ALA A 362 19.11 -18.51 15.82
C ALA A 362 18.86 -18.43 14.30
N GLY A 363 18.84 -17.23 13.73
CA GLY A 363 18.74 -16.95 12.29
C GLY A 363 17.32 -16.88 11.75
N TYR A 364 16.31 -16.81 12.63
CA TYR A 364 14.91 -16.67 12.24
C TYR A 364 14.54 -15.21 12.00
N TRP A 365 13.72 -14.99 10.99
CA TRP A 365 12.96 -13.75 10.84
C TRP A 365 11.69 -13.90 11.64
N VAL A 366 11.46 -12.97 12.55
CA VAL A 366 10.33 -12.99 13.48
C VAL A 366 9.33 -11.95 13.04
N VAL A 367 8.08 -12.37 12.83
CA VAL A 367 6.94 -11.49 12.58
C VAL A 367 5.87 -11.79 13.63
N ARG A 368 5.22 -10.75 14.13
CA ARG A 368 4.18 -10.86 15.16
C ARG A 368 2.91 -10.19 14.66
N PHE A 369 1.78 -10.87 14.81
CA PHE A 369 0.46 -10.32 14.52
C PHE A 369 -0.38 -10.35 15.78
N LEU A 370 -1.34 -9.45 15.90
CA LEU A 370 -2.34 -9.58 16.96
C LEU A 370 -3.26 -10.75 16.64
N SER A 371 -3.57 -11.60 17.61
CA SER A 371 -4.53 -12.69 17.43
C SER A 371 -5.90 -12.15 17.00
N SER A 372 -6.27 -10.97 17.51
CA SER A 372 -7.48 -10.24 17.13
C SER A 372 -7.53 -9.79 15.67
N ASP A 373 -6.39 -9.69 14.99
CA ASP A 373 -6.29 -9.23 13.60
C ASP A 373 -6.42 -10.37 12.59
N VAL A 374 -6.28 -11.63 13.03
CA VAL A 374 -6.29 -12.81 12.17
C VAL A 374 -7.55 -12.91 11.32
N VAL A 375 -8.70 -12.55 11.88
CA VAL A 375 -9.99 -12.58 11.18
C VAL A 375 -10.28 -11.28 10.40
N PRO A 376 -10.19 -10.07 11.00
CA PRO A 376 -10.57 -8.84 10.32
C PRO A 376 -9.53 -8.30 9.32
N ARG A 377 -8.27 -8.74 9.39
CA ARG A 377 -7.16 -8.31 8.52
C ARG A 377 -6.45 -9.49 7.87
N LEU A 378 -7.20 -10.57 7.62
CA LEU A 378 -6.64 -11.81 7.10
C LEU A 378 -5.86 -11.61 5.80
N GLU A 379 -6.36 -10.78 4.89
CA GLU A 379 -5.72 -10.45 3.62
C GLU A 379 -4.33 -9.82 3.81
N GLU A 380 -4.21 -8.85 4.70
CA GLU A 380 -2.94 -8.16 4.98
C GLU A 380 -1.91 -9.12 5.61
N ILE A 381 -2.38 -10.03 6.47
CA ILE A 381 -1.55 -11.07 7.09
C ILE A 381 -1.03 -12.03 6.01
N LEU A 382 -1.91 -12.52 5.13
CA LEU A 382 -1.52 -13.43 4.05
C LEU A 382 -0.57 -12.76 3.04
N GLU A 383 -0.80 -11.50 2.69
CA GLU A 383 0.09 -10.73 1.82
C GLU A 383 1.47 -10.59 2.47
N THR A 384 1.53 -10.16 3.73
CA THR A 384 2.78 -10.03 4.48
C THR A 384 3.54 -11.35 4.53
N LEU A 385 2.86 -12.46 4.83
CA LEU A 385 3.47 -13.79 4.85
C LEU A 385 3.99 -14.20 3.48
N ASN A 386 3.24 -13.98 2.41
CA ASN A 386 3.69 -14.28 1.04
C ASN A 386 4.92 -13.45 0.65
N THR A 387 4.97 -12.16 1.00
CA THR A 387 6.13 -11.30 0.76
C THR A 387 7.37 -11.80 1.51
N LEU A 388 7.23 -12.14 2.79
CA LEU A 388 8.33 -12.67 3.60
C LEU A 388 8.82 -14.02 3.08
N ILE A 389 7.91 -14.90 2.66
CA ILE A 389 8.25 -16.19 2.04
C ILE A 389 9.01 -15.98 0.74
N ALA A 390 8.55 -15.07 -0.13
CA ALA A 390 9.21 -14.77 -1.40
C ALA A 390 10.63 -14.21 -1.18
N ALA A 391 10.77 -13.24 -0.26
CA ALA A 391 12.07 -12.67 0.10
C ALA A 391 13.03 -13.74 0.64
N ARG A 392 12.56 -14.62 1.54
CA ARG A 392 13.38 -15.71 2.08
C ARG A 392 13.77 -16.76 1.04
N ARG A 393 12.88 -17.06 0.09
CA ARG A 393 13.21 -17.94 -1.04
C ARG A 393 14.28 -17.33 -1.93
N GLN A 394 14.24 -16.02 -2.17
CA GLN A 394 15.29 -15.31 -2.92
C GLN A 394 16.63 -15.30 -2.18
N GLU A 395 16.65 -15.05 -0.87
CA GLU A 395 17.89 -15.10 -0.07
C GLU A 395 18.53 -16.50 -0.03
N ARG A 396 17.71 -17.56 -0.05
CA ARG A 396 18.19 -18.93 0.13
C ARG A 396 18.44 -19.70 -1.16
N PHE A 397 17.75 -19.33 -2.24
CA PHE A 397 17.80 -20.02 -3.53
C PHE A 397 18.19 -19.09 -4.70
N GLY A 398 18.63 -17.87 -4.41
CA GLY A 398 19.25 -16.99 -5.41
C GLY A 398 20.57 -17.57 -5.94
N PRO A 399 20.96 -17.28 -7.20
CA PRO A 399 22.08 -17.94 -7.86
C PRO A 399 23.38 -17.70 -7.09
N GLU A 400 24.12 -18.78 -6.80
CA GLU A 400 25.50 -18.70 -6.33
C GLU A 400 26.29 -17.84 -7.31
N THR A 401 26.65 -16.62 -6.89
CA THR A 401 27.63 -15.83 -7.62
C THR A 401 28.96 -16.57 -7.50
N HIS A 402 29.37 -17.26 -8.56
CA HIS A 402 30.73 -17.72 -8.77
C HIS A 402 31.69 -16.53 -8.60
N HIS A 403 32.20 -16.33 -7.38
CA HIS A 403 33.41 -15.55 -7.18
C HIS A 403 34.57 -16.42 -7.62
N GLY A 404 34.95 -16.24 -8.89
CA GLY A 404 36.19 -16.76 -9.42
C GLY A 404 37.36 -16.23 -8.60
N HIS A 405 38.03 -17.15 -7.89
CA HIS A 405 39.37 -16.91 -7.41
C HIS A 405 40.33 -16.84 -8.60
N ARG A 406 41.00 -15.70 -8.72
CA ARG A 406 42.38 -15.65 -9.21
C ARG A 406 43.32 -16.07 -8.08
#